data_AF-A0A5E3X8E7-F1
#
_entry.id   AF-A0A5E3X8E7-F1
#
_cell.length_a   1.000
_cell.length_b   1.000
_cell.length_c   1.000
_cell.angle_alpha   90.00
_cell.angle_beta   90.00
_cell.angle_gamma   90.00
#
_symmetry.space_group_name_H-M   'P 1'
#
loop_
_entity.id
_entity.type
_entity.pdbx_description
1 polymer ?
#
loop_
_entity_poly.entity_id
_entity_poly.type
_entity_poly.pdbx_seq_one_letter_code
_entity_poly.pdbx_strand_id
1 'polypeptide(L)'
;MTTTLPTLAPPSTIIKRQASPTPIVELHVTPPSLPPPPAPRPAISHGHRINIRTDPFIQPPYLAEPVPTEDGGFIYYSCRPGGPRLYDYLMVLSLKPYGLMRWQVEEAEAHILGSEGLSDVGKCMHALHNRWVFLHELLMYVDPAKCIADFVHSWWHHIYNMVGLKVLTHYLSEFQHAKLITVRQAADICFQYRADVKAGTAEDGSVLAPDRARQPDVAGA
;
A
#
# COMPACT_ATOMS: atom_id res chain seq x y z
N MET A 1 -48.45 38.87 27.57
CA MET A 1 -48.35 37.55 28.24
C MET A 1 -46.88 37.19 28.27
N THR A 2 -46.25 37.33 29.43
CA THR A 2 -44.80 37.29 29.59
C THR A 2 -44.42 35.93 30.16
N THR A 3 -43.80 35.07 29.34
CA THR A 3 -43.45 33.69 29.72
C THR A 3 -42.00 33.65 30.18
N THR A 4 -41.80 33.48 31.48
CA THR A 4 -40.50 33.32 32.15
C THR A 4 -40.05 31.86 32.08
N LEU A 5 -38.86 31.61 31.51
CA LEU A 5 -38.20 30.28 31.49
C LEU A 5 -37.48 30.02 32.84
N PRO A 6 -37.56 28.82 33.41
CA PRO A 6 -36.83 28.48 34.63
C PRO A 6 -35.36 28.15 34.33
N THR A 7 -34.45 28.83 35.02
CA THR A 7 -33.00 28.56 35.03
C THR A 7 -32.71 27.30 35.84
N LEU A 8 -32.19 26.25 35.19
CA LEU A 8 -31.70 25.04 35.85
C LEU A 8 -30.31 25.28 36.43
N ALA A 9 -30.14 25.08 37.74
CA ALA A 9 -28.84 25.12 38.41
C ALA A 9 -28.01 23.86 38.07
N PRO A 10 -26.68 23.97 37.90
CA PRO A 10 -25.83 22.82 37.65
C PRO A 10 -25.59 21.98 38.93
N PRO A 11 -25.59 20.64 38.84
CA PRO A 11 -25.25 19.79 39.98
C PRO A 11 -23.75 19.87 40.28
N SER A 12 -23.42 20.31 41.49
CA SER A 12 -22.06 20.31 42.03
C SER A 12 -21.77 18.95 42.67
N THR A 13 -21.37 17.95 41.88
CA THR A 13 -20.85 16.69 42.41
C THR A 13 -19.35 16.82 42.68
N ILE A 14 -19.00 17.04 43.94
CA ILE A 14 -17.63 16.97 44.45
C ILE A 14 -17.20 15.50 44.44
N ILE A 15 -16.45 15.11 43.41
CA ILE A 15 -15.80 13.80 43.33
C ILE A 15 -14.63 13.79 44.32
N LYS A 16 -14.83 13.15 45.47
CA LYS A 16 -13.77 12.82 46.43
C LYS A 16 -12.83 11.82 45.75
N ARG A 17 -11.70 12.28 45.22
CA ARG A 17 -10.63 11.39 44.73
C ARG A 17 -10.04 10.64 45.91
N GLN A 18 -10.36 9.35 46.00
CA GLN A 18 -9.72 8.41 46.91
C GLN A 18 -8.30 8.15 46.39
N ALA A 19 -7.29 8.25 47.26
CA ALA A 19 -5.91 8.00 46.89
C ALA A 19 -5.72 6.52 46.52
N SER A 20 -5.13 6.26 45.35
CA SER A 20 -4.80 4.91 44.91
C SER A 20 -3.85 4.23 45.88
N PRO A 21 -4.06 2.94 46.21
CA PRO A 21 -3.08 2.16 46.97
C PRO A 21 -1.81 1.97 46.14
N THR A 22 -0.67 2.07 46.83
CA THR A 22 0.68 1.92 46.30
C THR A 22 0.87 0.55 45.65
N PRO A 23 1.42 0.44 44.43
CA PRO A 23 1.76 -0.85 43.85
C PRO A 23 3.07 -1.35 44.48
N ILE A 24 2.99 -2.36 45.33
CA ILE A 24 4.14 -3.19 45.72
C ILE A 24 3.89 -4.57 45.14
N VAL A 25 4.46 -4.85 43.95
CA VAL A 25 5.03 -6.16 43.59
C VAL A 25 6.03 -5.92 42.45
N GLU A 26 7.32 -6.00 42.73
CA GLU A 26 8.33 -6.26 41.69
C GLU A 26 8.15 -7.70 41.21
N LEU A 27 7.30 -7.90 40.20
CA LEU A 27 7.31 -9.12 39.41
C LEU A 27 8.53 -9.05 38.51
N HIS A 28 9.50 -9.91 38.75
CA HIS A 28 10.58 -10.18 37.83
C HIS A 28 9.96 -10.78 36.55
N VAL A 29 9.60 -9.92 35.60
CA VAL A 29 9.07 -10.31 34.30
C VAL A 29 10.24 -10.85 33.50
N THR A 30 10.43 -12.17 33.54
CA THR A 30 11.26 -12.87 32.57
C THR A 30 10.70 -12.54 31.19
N PRO A 31 11.48 -11.97 30.25
CA PRO A 31 10.97 -11.65 28.93
C PRO A 31 10.42 -12.94 28.31
N PRO A 32 9.17 -12.95 27.80
CA PRO A 32 8.60 -14.14 27.21
C PRO A 32 9.50 -14.57 26.04
N SER A 33 10.07 -15.77 26.16
CA SER A 33 10.72 -16.45 25.07
C SER A 33 9.73 -16.53 23.91
N LEU A 34 10.00 -15.79 22.83
CA LEU A 34 9.20 -15.87 21.62
C LEU A 34 9.20 -17.34 21.15
N PRO A 35 8.02 -17.93 20.89
CA PRO A 35 7.98 -19.27 20.34
C PRO A 35 8.70 -19.28 18.98
N PRO A 36 9.38 -20.40 18.64
CA PRO A 36 10.01 -20.52 17.32
C PRO A 36 8.97 -20.29 16.22
N PRO A 37 9.37 -19.65 15.10
CA PRO A 37 8.45 -19.38 14.00
C PRO A 37 7.79 -20.70 13.55
N PRO A 38 6.46 -20.72 13.36
CA PRO A 38 5.77 -21.92 12.91
C PRO A 38 6.34 -22.36 11.56
N ALA A 39 6.42 -23.68 11.35
CA ALA A 39 6.88 -24.24 10.09
C ALA A 39 6.10 -23.62 8.91
N PRO A 40 6.76 -23.32 7.78
CA PRO A 40 6.11 -22.75 6.61
C PRO A 40 4.90 -23.61 6.22
N ARG A 41 3.69 -23.04 6.24
CA ARG A 41 2.54 -23.76 5.71
C ARG A 41 2.75 -23.99 4.22
N PRO A 42 2.40 -25.17 3.69
CA PRO A 42 2.40 -25.38 2.26
C PRO A 42 1.53 -24.32 1.60
N ALA A 43 2.07 -23.66 0.58
CA ALA A 43 1.37 -22.61 -0.15
C ALA A 43 0.02 -23.15 -0.64
N ILE A 44 -1.07 -22.52 -0.20
CA ILE A 44 -2.39 -22.83 -0.73
C ILE A 44 -2.37 -22.36 -2.19
N SER A 45 -2.27 -23.32 -3.12
CA SER A 45 -2.36 -23.06 -4.55
C SER A 45 -3.76 -22.60 -4.89
N HIS A 46 -4.02 -21.30 -4.76
CA HIS A 46 -5.18 -20.68 -5.41
C HIS A 46 -4.83 -20.51 -6.88
N GLY A 47 -5.02 -21.58 -7.65
CA GLY A 47 -5.14 -21.48 -9.09
C GLY A 47 -6.47 -20.79 -9.43
N HIS A 48 -6.43 -19.49 -9.72
CA HIS A 48 -7.57 -18.74 -10.24
C HIS A 48 -7.09 -17.43 -10.89
N ARG A 49 -7.56 -16.97 -12.05
CA ARG A 49 -8.23 -17.61 -13.20
C ARG A 49 -8.03 -16.78 -14.47
N ILE A 50 -6.90 -16.07 -14.57
CA ILE A 50 -6.53 -15.30 -15.76
C ILE A 50 -5.11 -15.73 -16.09
N ASN A 51 -4.91 -16.31 -17.28
CA ASN A 51 -3.64 -16.86 -17.76
C ASN A 51 -2.59 -15.77 -18.05
N ILE A 52 -2.53 -14.71 -17.26
CA ILE A 52 -1.42 -13.77 -17.31
C ILE A 52 -0.29 -14.42 -16.51
N ARG A 53 0.63 -15.05 -17.24
CA ARG A 53 1.85 -15.62 -16.66
C ARG A 53 2.60 -14.50 -15.97
N THR A 54 2.65 -14.56 -14.64
CA THR A 54 3.42 -13.66 -13.79
C THR A 54 4.87 -13.58 -14.28
N ASP A 55 5.48 -12.40 -14.16
CA ASP A 55 6.90 -12.23 -14.46
C ASP A 55 7.73 -13.15 -13.53
N PRO A 56 8.78 -13.86 -13.99
CA PRO A 56 9.64 -14.70 -13.16
C PRO A 56 10.19 -14.08 -11.87
N PHE A 57 10.21 -12.75 -11.76
CA PHE A 57 10.69 -12.02 -10.58
C PHE A 57 9.67 -11.94 -9.44
N ILE A 58 8.40 -12.18 -9.73
CA ILE A 58 7.31 -12.13 -8.74
C ILE A 58 7.09 -13.55 -8.23
N GLN A 59 7.89 -13.96 -7.25
CA GLN A 59 7.81 -15.28 -6.62
C GLN A 59 7.56 -15.17 -5.12
N PRO A 60 6.84 -16.13 -4.52
CA PRO A 60 6.75 -16.22 -3.07
C PRO A 60 8.14 -16.53 -2.46
N PRO A 61 8.45 -16.04 -1.25
CA PRO A 61 7.57 -15.29 -0.35
C PRO A 61 7.47 -13.80 -0.73
N TYR A 62 6.24 -13.29 -0.88
CA TYR A 62 5.98 -11.90 -1.29
C TYR A 62 6.39 -10.84 -0.24
N LEU A 63 6.52 -11.25 1.01
CA LEU A 63 7.12 -10.48 2.08
C LEU A 63 8.26 -11.33 2.65
N ALA A 64 9.51 -10.92 2.45
CA ALA A 64 10.65 -11.47 3.17
C ALA A 64 10.64 -10.94 4.62
N GLU A 65 11.14 -11.70 5.59
CA GLU A 65 11.21 -11.30 7.00
C GLU A 65 11.92 -9.94 7.20
N PRO A 66 11.65 -9.27 8.33
CA PRO A 66 10.76 -8.10 8.41
C PRO A 66 10.95 -7.04 7.30
N VAL A 67 9.84 -6.66 6.65
CA VAL A 67 9.85 -5.63 5.59
C VAL A 67 9.67 -4.23 6.20
N PRO A 68 10.61 -3.29 5.96
CA PRO A 68 10.44 -1.91 6.39
C PRO A 68 9.31 -1.24 5.59
N THR A 69 8.40 -0.55 6.27
CA THR A 69 7.40 0.30 5.63
C THR A 69 8.01 1.65 5.26
N GLU A 70 7.45 2.32 4.24
CA GLU A 70 7.85 3.68 3.88
C GLU A 70 7.62 4.68 5.02
N ASP A 71 6.76 4.32 5.97
CA ASP A 71 6.49 5.10 7.16
C ASP A 71 7.54 4.94 8.28
N GLY A 72 8.53 4.06 8.11
CA GLY A 72 9.56 3.76 9.08
C GLY A 72 9.20 2.63 10.07
N GLY A 73 8.09 1.93 9.82
CA GLY A 73 7.68 0.75 10.59
C GLY A 73 8.26 -0.55 10.02
N PHE A 74 7.90 -1.69 10.61
CA PHE A 74 8.28 -3.01 10.12
C PHE A 74 7.08 -3.95 10.10
N ILE A 75 6.89 -4.66 8.99
CA ILE A 75 5.93 -5.76 8.85
C ILE A 75 6.69 -7.08 9.02
N TYR A 76 6.45 -7.77 10.13
CA TYR A 76 7.16 -9.00 10.47
C TYR A 76 6.56 -10.24 9.82
N TYR A 77 5.23 -10.31 9.70
CA TYR A 77 4.52 -11.45 9.12
C TYR A 77 3.13 -11.05 8.63
N SER A 78 2.62 -11.77 7.63
CA SER A 78 1.22 -11.62 7.19
C SER A 78 0.30 -12.46 8.07
N CYS A 79 -0.71 -11.82 8.67
CA CYS A 79 -1.73 -12.50 9.47
C CYS A 79 -2.88 -13.08 8.63
N ARG A 80 -2.84 -12.95 7.29
CA ARG A 80 -3.95 -13.38 6.45
C ARG A 80 -4.05 -14.90 6.36
N PRO A 81 -5.27 -15.47 6.34
CA PRO A 81 -5.47 -16.88 6.03
C PRO A 81 -4.84 -17.23 4.66
N GLY A 82 -3.96 -18.22 4.63
CA GLY A 82 -3.22 -18.61 3.42
C GLY A 82 -1.84 -17.96 3.27
N GLY A 83 -1.40 -17.16 4.24
CA GLY A 83 -0.05 -16.60 4.29
C GLY A 83 0.11 -15.29 3.50
N PRO A 84 1.37 -14.83 3.33
CA PRO A 84 1.66 -13.61 2.60
C PRO A 84 1.13 -13.64 1.17
N ARG A 85 0.51 -12.55 0.75
CA ARG A 85 -0.04 -12.35 -0.61
C ARG A 85 0.70 -11.22 -1.30
N LEU A 86 0.62 -11.20 -2.63
CA LEU A 86 1.25 -10.16 -3.45
C LEU A 86 0.81 -8.75 -3.05
N TYR A 87 -0.48 -8.58 -2.75
CA TYR A 87 -1.04 -7.30 -2.30
C TYR A 87 -0.67 -6.92 -0.86
N ASP A 88 0.02 -7.77 -0.09
CA ASP A 88 0.56 -7.35 1.21
C ASP A 88 1.69 -6.31 1.03
N TYR A 89 2.34 -6.26 -0.14
CA TYR A 89 3.27 -5.18 -0.47
C TYR A 89 2.59 -3.80 -0.49
N LEU A 90 1.30 -3.72 -0.83
CA LEU A 90 0.56 -2.44 -0.76
C LEU A 90 0.49 -1.89 0.67
N MET A 91 0.52 -2.77 1.68
CA MET A 91 0.51 -2.34 3.09
C MET A 91 1.84 -1.74 3.54
N VAL A 92 2.90 -1.93 2.75
CA VAL A 92 4.24 -1.39 3.02
C VAL A 92 4.35 0.08 2.58
N LEU A 93 3.57 0.48 1.57
CA LEU A 93 3.65 1.84 1.03
C LEU A 93 2.91 2.84 1.92
N SER A 94 3.43 4.07 1.95
CA SER A 94 2.92 5.11 2.80
C SER A 94 1.56 5.62 2.32
N LEU A 95 0.63 5.74 3.26
CA LEU A 95 -0.62 6.46 3.07
C LEU A 95 -0.58 7.87 3.66
N LYS A 96 0.59 8.37 4.09
CA LYS A 96 0.74 9.73 4.63
C LYS A 96 0.27 10.83 3.68
N PRO A 97 0.52 10.79 2.35
CA PRO A 97 0.10 11.85 1.44
C PRO A 97 -1.41 12.10 1.40
N TYR A 98 -2.22 11.09 1.74
CA TYR A 98 -3.69 11.18 1.71
C TYR A 98 -4.28 11.80 2.98
N GLY A 99 -3.48 11.95 4.05
CA GLY A 99 -3.91 12.55 5.31
C GLY A 99 -5.20 11.94 5.87
N LEU A 100 -6.21 12.78 6.08
CA LEU A 100 -7.52 12.35 6.59
C LEU A 100 -8.30 11.46 5.61
N MET A 101 -7.96 11.45 4.32
CA MET A 101 -8.65 10.66 3.29
C MET A 101 -8.06 9.24 3.15
N ARG A 102 -7.07 8.86 3.98
CA ARG A 102 -6.47 7.51 3.94
C ARG A 102 -7.51 6.38 4.01
N TRP A 103 -8.57 6.55 4.78
CA TRP A 103 -9.59 5.52 4.97
C TRP A 103 -10.35 5.22 3.68
N GLN A 104 -10.54 6.23 2.83
CA GLN A 104 -11.23 6.09 1.56
C GLN A 104 -10.37 5.33 0.55
N VAL A 105 -9.04 5.54 0.62
CA VAL A 105 -8.06 4.78 -0.17
C VAL A 105 -8.04 3.31 0.26
N GLU A 106 -8.00 3.04 1.57
CA GLU A 106 -8.04 1.68 2.14
C GLU A 106 -9.35 0.94 1.75
N GLU A 107 -10.49 1.64 1.79
CA GLU A 107 -11.78 1.06 1.41
C GLU A 107 -11.84 0.72 -0.09
N ALA A 108 -11.38 1.63 -0.96
CA ALA A 108 -11.31 1.39 -2.39
C ALA A 108 -10.37 0.22 -2.72
N GLU A 109 -9.23 0.13 -2.05
CA GLU A 109 -8.30 -1.00 -2.18
C GLU A 109 -8.93 -2.32 -1.76
N ALA A 110 -9.60 -2.36 -0.59
CA ALA A 110 -10.28 -3.55 -0.13
C ALA A 110 -11.32 -4.04 -1.15
N HIS A 111 -12.04 -3.11 -1.78
CA HIS A 111 -13.00 -3.42 -2.84
C HIS A 111 -12.33 -4.00 -4.10
N ILE A 112 -11.24 -3.38 -4.58
CA ILE A 112 -10.46 -3.86 -5.74
C ILE A 112 -9.89 -5.25 -5.46
N LEU A 113 -9.30 -5.46 -4.27
CA LEU A 113 -8.69 -6.73 -3.87
C LEU A 113 -9.74 -7.85 -3.73
N GLY A 114 -10.97 -7.52 -3.35
CA GLY A 114 -12.10 -8.43 -3.27
C GLY A 114 -12.72 -8.84 -4.62
N SER A 115 -12.38 -8.17 -5.72
CA SER A 115 -13.02 -8.40 -7.04
C SER A 115 -12.67 -9.78 -7.63
N GLU A 116 -13.65 -10.58 -8.05
CA GLU A 116 -13.42 -11.95 -8.55
C GLU A 116 -12.95 -12.02 -10.02
N GLY A 117 -13.05 -10.92 -10.77
CA GLY A 117 -12.73 -10.85 -12.20
C GLY A 117 -11.29 -10.49 -12.55
N LEU A 118 -10.45 -10.21 -11.55
CA LEU A 118 -9.06 -9.74 -11.74
C LEU A 118 -8.06 -10.73 -11.18
N SER A 119 -6.90 -10.86 -11.84
CA SER A 119 -5.77 -11.62 -11.32
C SER A 119 -5.18 -10.88 -10.12
N ASP A 120 -4.52 -11.57 -9.19
CA ASP A 120 -3.88 -10.94 -8.03
C ASP A 120 -2.94 -9.80 -8.45
N VAL A 121 -2.22 -9.98 -9.57
CA VAL A 121 -1.31 -8.99 -10.13
C VAL A 121 -2.07 -7.81 -10.74
N GLY A 122 -3.17 -8.07 -11.45
CA GLY A 122 -4.05 -7.02 -11.98
C GLY A 122 -4.66 -6.19 -10.86
N LYS A 123 -5.17 -6.84 -9.80
CA LYS A 123 -5.68 -6.15 -8.60
C LYS A 123 -4.64 -5.21 -7.99
N CYS A 124 -3.39 -5.66 -7.89
CA CYS A 124 -2.29 -4.82 -7.43
C CYS A 124 -2.10 -3.60 -8.34
N MET A 125 -2.09 -3.79 -9.67
CA MET A 125 -1.98 -2.69 -10.62
C MET A 125 -3.12 -1.67 -10.49
N HIS A 126 -4.36 -2.13 -10.37
CA HIS A 126 -5.52 -1.27 -10.17
C HIS A 126 -5.45 -0.53 -8.83
N ALA A 127 -5.02 -1.19 -7.76
CA ALA A 127 -4.87 -0.58 -6.44
C ALA A 127 -3.77 0.50 -6.42
N LEU A 128 -2.61 0.22 -7.03
CA LEU A 128 -1.51 1.20 -7.18
C LEU A 128 -1.98 2.42 -7.99
N HIS A 129 -2.68 2.20 -9.09
CA HIS A 129 -3.20 3.31 -9.90
C HIS A 129 -4.29 4.09 -9.17
N ASN A 130 -5.18 3.41 -8.44
CA ASN A 130 -6.20 4.06 -7.62
C ASN A 130 -5.58 5.01 -6.60
N ARG A 131 -4.53 4.58 -5.89
CA ARG A 131 -3.70 5.45 -5.03
C ARG A 131 -3.22 6.70 -5.77
N TRP A 132 -2.59 6.53 -6.92
CA TRP A 132 -2.10 7.66 -7.71
C TRP A 132 -3.21 8.65 -8.10
N VAL A 133 -4.33 8.14 -8.61
CA VAL A 133 -5.47 8.95 -9.07
C VAL A 133 -6.09 9.76 -7.94
N PHE A 134 -6.16 9.21 -6.72
CA PHE A 134 -6.69 9.94 -5.57
C PHE A 134 -5.97 11.28 -5.31
N LEU A 135 -4.68 11.38 -5.65
CA LEU A 135 -3.90 12.62 -5.51
C LEU A 135 -3.89 13.46 -6.79
N HIS A 136 -4.15 12.86 -7.95
CA HIS A 136 -3.97 13.45 -9.27
C HIS A 136 -5.26 13.46 -10.10
N GLU A 137 -6.42 13.43 -9.46
CA GLU A 137 -7.73 13.32 -10.11
C GLU A 137 -7.93 14.44 -11.15
N LEU A 138 -7.58 15.68 -10.80
CA LEU A 138 -7.67 16.81 -11.72
C LEU A 138 -6.77 16.61 -12.95
N LEU A 139 -5.56 16.08 -12.77
CA LEU A 139 -4.64 15.83 -13.88
C LEU A 139 -5.16 14.70 -14.77
N MET A 140 -5.75 13.66 -14.18
CA MET A 140 -6.40 12.57 -14.92
C MET A 140 -7.54 13.10 -15.81
N TYR A 141 -8.29 14.11 -15.34
CA TYR A 141 -9.36 14.72 -16.13
C TYR A 141 -8.84 15.64 -17.26
N VAL A 142 -7.81 16.45 -16.97
CA VAL A 142 -7.29 17.45 -17.92
C VAL A 142 -6.39 16.82 -18.99
N ASP A 143 -5.46 15.96 -18.59
CA ASP A 143 -4.51 15.29 -19.47
C ASP A 143 -4.25 13.86 -18.98
N PRO A 144 -5.15 12.92 -19.32
CA PRO A 144 -5.04 11.53 -18.86
C PRO A 144 -3.75 10.87 -19.35
N ALA A 145 -3.29 11.18 -20.57
CA ALA A 145 -2.09 10.59 -21.13
C ALA A 145 -0.85 10.97 -20.34
N LYS A 146 -0.72 12.26 -20.00
CA LYS A 146 0.35 12.72 -19.12
C LYS A 146 0.22 12.13 -17.72
N CYS A 147 -0.98 12.13 -17.14
CA CYS A 147 -1.22 11.58 -15.79
C CYS A 147 -0.79 10.12 -15.68
N ILE A 148 -1.13 9.30 -16.69
CA ILE A 148 -0.77 7.88 -16.75
C ILE A 148 0.75 7.70 -16.97
N ALA A 149 1.38 8.54 -17.80
CA ALA A 149 2.83 8.51 -17.97
C ALA A 149 3.57 8.87 -16.67
N ASP A 150 3.13 9.92 -15.98
CA ASP A 150 3.69 10.37 -14.70
C ASP A 150 3.50 9.31 -13.61
N PHE A 151 2.36 8.61 -13.60
CA PHE A 151 2.12 7.46 -12.72
C PHE A 151 3.15 6.36 -12.94
N VAL A 152 3.28 5.89 -14.18
CA VAL A 152 4.18 4.78 -14.52
C VAL A 152 5.63 5.17 -14.21
N HIS A 153 6.02 6.41 -14.51
CA HIS A 153 7.35 6.92 -14.19
C HIS A 153 7.59 7.11 -12.70
N SER A 154 6.60 7.52 -11.91
CA SER A 154 6.81 7.74 -10.48
C SER A 154 6.82 6.41 -9.70
N TRP A 155 6.07 5.42 -10.17
CA TRP A 155 5.81 4.16 -9.48
C TRP A 155 6.46 2.95 -10.16
N TRP A 156 7.41 3.17 -11.10
CA TRP A 156 8.01 2.09 -11.89
C TRP A 156 8.61 0.99 -11.02
N HIS A 157 9.19 1.32 -9.87
CA HIS A 157 9.83 0.36 -8.96
C HIS A 157 8.79 -0.55 -8.28
N HIS A 158 7.65 -0.01 -7.85
CA HIS A 158 6.54 -0.81 -7.34
C HIS A 158 5.91 -1.66 -8.44
N ILE A 159 5.71 -1.10 -9.63
CA ILE A 159 5.20 -1.82 -10.80
C ILE A 159 6.13 -2.98 -11.15
N TYR A 160 7.44 -2.76 -11.13
CA TYR A 160 8.44 -3.80 -11.39
C TYR A 160 8.38 -4.93 -10.35
N ASN A 161 8.36 -4.57 -9.06
CA ASN A 161 8.39 -5.53 -7.95
C ASN A 161 7.10 -6.34 -7.80
N MET A 162 5.94 -5.74 -8.08
CA MET A 162 4.65 -6.37 -7.84
C MET A 162 3.99 -6.92 -9.11
N VAL A 163 4.19 -6.25 -10.24
CA VAL A 163 3.27 -6.37 -11.38
C VAL A 163 3.97 -6.91 -12.64
N GLY A 164 5.11 -6.33 -12.98
CA GLY A 164 5.89 -6.65 -14.17
C GLY A 164 5.33 -6.03 -15.44
N LEU A 165 6.13 -6.11 -16.50
CA LEU A 165 5.87 -5.40 -17.75
C LEU A 165 4.63 -5.92 -18.49
N LYS A 166 4.39 -7.24 -18.48
CA LYS A 166 3.28 -7.85 -19.23
C LYS A 166 1.92 -7.33 -18.75
N VAL A 167 1.75 -7.24 -17.45
CA VAL A 167 0.52 -6.73 -16.86
C VAL A 167 0.41 -5.23 -17.08
N LEU A 168 1.51 -4.46 -17.00
CA LEU A 168 1.50 -3.05 -17.40
C LEU A 168 1.03 -2.87 -18.86
N THR A 169 1.51 -3.70 -19.79
CA THR A 169 1.05 -3.60 -21.20
C THR A 169 -0.44 -3.90 -21.36
N HIS A 170 -0.97 -4.89 -20.63
CA HIS A 170 -2.39 -5.18 -20.62
C HIS A 170 -3.18 -4.02 -19.99
N TYR A 171 -2.69 -3.49 -18.89
CA TYR A 171 -3.30 -2.36 -18.19
C TYR A 171 -3.40 -1.12 -19.08
N LEU A 172 -2.34 -0.80 -19.83
CA LEU A 172 -2.36 0.30 -20.79
C LEU A 172 -3.34 0.06 -21.95
N SER A 173 -3.61 -1.20 -22.31
CA SER A 173 -4.64 -1.50 -23.32
C SER A 173 -6.05 -1.15 -22.84
N GLU A 174 -6.33 -1.25 -21.53
CA GLU A 174 -7.62 -0.83 -20.97
C GLU A 174 -7.82 0.69 -21.14
N PHE A 175 -6.79 1.50 -20.91
CA PHE A 175 -6.85 2.95 -21.16
C PHE A 175 -7.01 3.30 -22.65
N GLN A 176 -6.48 2.48 -23.56
CA GLN A 176 -6.73 2.64 -24.99
C GLN A 176 -8.20 2.37 -25.33
N HIS A 177 -8.78 1.29 -24.78
CA HIS A 177 -10.19 0.97 -24.95
C HIS A 177 -11.10 2.08 -24.40
N ALA A 178 -10.71 2.69 -23.28
CA ALA A 178 -11.36 3.85 -22.69
C ALA A 178 -11.11 5.17 -23.44
N LYS A 179 -10.28 5.17 -24.50
CA LYS A 179 -9.86 6.34 -25.29
C LYS A 179 -9.16 7.44 -24.46
N LEU A 180 -8.51 7.04 -23.36
CA LEU A 180 -7.72 7.94 -22.51
C LEU A 180 -6.31 8.15 -23.07
N ILE A 181 -5.76 7.13 -23.75
CA ILE A 181 -4.45 7.19 -24.40
C ILE A 181 -4.51 6.58 -25.81
N THR A 182 -3.60 7.02 -26.66
CA THR A 182 -3.36 6.42 -27.98
C THR A 182 -2.41 5.23 -27.90
N VAL A 183 -2.43 4.37 -28.93
CA VAL A 183 -1.49 3.24 -29.05
C VAL A 183 -0.03 3.71 -29.02
N ARG A 184 0.25 4.85 -29.65
CA ARG A 184 1.58 5.46 -29.66
C ARG A 184 2.02 5.87 -28.25
N GLN A 185 1.16 6.59 -27.53
CA GLN A 185 1.46 6.99 -26.15
C GLN A 185 1.68 5.78 -25.24
N ALA A 186 0.87 4.72 -25.38
CA ALA A 186 1.08 3.50 -24.60
C ALA A 186 2.44 2.83 -24.91
N ALA A 187 2.86 2.82 -26.18
CA ALA A 187 4.16 2.31 -26.57
C ALA A 187 5.31 3.16 -26.01
N ASP A 188 5.16 4.50 -26.05
CA ASP A 188 6.12 5.45 -25.49
C ASP A 188 6.25 5.27 -23.97
N ILE A 189 5.14 5.10 -23.25
CA ILE A 189 5.12 4.79 -21.80
C ILE A 189 5.83 3.46 -21.52
N CYS A 190 5.57 2.41 -22.30
CA CYS A 190 6.26 1.13 -22.14
C CYS A 190 7.78 1.24 -22.40
N PHE A 191 8.17 2.05 -23.38
CA PHE A 191 9.57 2.32 -23.68
C PHE A 191 10.24 3.06 -22.52
N GLN A 192 9.60 4.11 -22.01
CA GLN A 192 10.10 4.86 -20.87
C GLN A 192 10.22 3.99 -19.61
N TYR A 193 9.20 3.20 -19.30
CA TYR A 193 9.26 2.25 -18.17
C TYR A 193 10.46 1.30 -18.27
N ARG A 194 10.76 0.77 -19.47
CA ARG A 194 11.95 -0.08 -19.66
C ARG A 194 13.25 0.70 -19.44
N ALA A 195 13.30 1.97 -19.87
CA ALA A 195 14.45 2.83 -19.65
C ALA A 195 14.64 3.11 -18.15
N ASP A 196 13.56 3.40 -17.42
CA ASP A 196 13.56 3.63 -15.97
C ASP A 196 14.02 2.38 -15.21
N VAL A 197 13.47 1.21 -15.55
CA VAL A 197 13.91 -0.07 -14.98
C VAL A 197 15.39 -0.30 -15.24
N LYS A 198 15.87 -0.08 -16.48
CA LYS A 198 17.28 -0.26 -16.83
C LYS A 198 18.21 0.73 -16.11
N ALA A 199 17.77 1.98 -15.95
CA ALA A 199 18.53 3.01 -15.25
C ALA A 199 18.57 2.76 -13.73
N GLY A 200 17.51 2.16 -13.19
CA GLY A 200 17.36 1.91 -11.76
C GLY A 200 17.83 0.54 -11.27
N THR A 201 18.02 -0.46 -12.13
CA THR A 201 18.55 -1.79 -11.72
C THR A 201 20.05 -1.73 -11.41
N ALA A 202 20.43 -2.18 -10.20
CA ALA A 202 21.79 -2.63 -9.94
C ALA A 202 22.12 -3.82 -10.86
N GLU A 203 23.37 -3.94 -11.32
CA GLU A 203 23.80 -4.81 -12.43
C GLU A 203 23.44 -6.31 -12.29
N ASP A 204 22.99 -6.76 -11.13
CA ASP A 204 22.74 -8.17 -10.81
C ASP A 204 21.25 -8.58 -10.90
N GLY A 205 20.34 -7.67 -11.26
CA GLY A 205 18.90 -7.99 -11.40
C GLY A 205 18.19 -8.34 -10.08
N SER A 206 18.76 -7.95 -8.93
CA SER A 206 18.16 -8.11 -7.61
C SER A 206 17.09 -7.05 -7.33
N VAL A 207 16.11 -7.44 -6.49
CA VAL A 207 15.03 -6.57 -6.01
C VAL A 207 15.62 -5.29 -5.45
N LEU A 208 15.24 -4.15 -6.02
CA LEU A 208 15.65 -2.86 -5.48
C LEU A 208 15.07 -2.73 -4.08
N ALA A 209 15.97 -2.52 -3.10
CA ALA A 209 15.54 -2.14 -1.76
C ALA A 209 14.61 -0.92 -1.88
N PRO A 210 13.50 -0.87 -1.12
CA PRO A 210 12.66 0.31 -1.09
C PRO A 210 13.52 1.54 -0.79
N ASP A 211 13.28 2.58 -1.57
CA ASP A 211 14.13 3.76 -1.71
C ASP A 211 14.55 4.32 -0.34
N ARG A 212 15.80 4.05 0.07
CA ARG A 212 16.38 4.59 1.31
C ARG A 212 16.77 6.06 1.16
N ALA A 213 16.55 6.70 0.01
CA ALA A 213 17.21 7.95 -0.33
C ALA A 213 16.24 9.03 -0.85
N ARG A 214 15.34 9.49 0.03
CA ARG A 214 14.81 10.88 -0.03
C ARG A 214 14.17 11.31 1.29
N GLN A 215 14.89 11.13 2.42
CA GLN A 215 14.66 12.00 3.56
C GLN A 215 15.33 13.35 3.25
N PRO A 216 14.59 14.47 3.14
CA PRO A 216 15.26 15.76 3.24
C PRO A 216 15.88 15.85 4.63
N ASP A 217 17.17 16.17 4.69
CA ASP A 217 17.82 16.60 5.92
C ASP A 217 16.93 17.67 6.56
N VAL A 218 16.28 17.31 7.68
CA VAL A 218 15.71 18.30 8.58
C VAL A 218 16.91 18.92 9.27
N ALA A 219 17.50 19.90 8.59
CA ALA A 219 18.47 20.81 9.14
C ALA A 219 17.85 21.46 10.39
N GLY A 220 18.66 21.50 11.44
CA GLY A 220 18.22 21.82 12.79
C GLY A 220 17.56 23.18 12.98
N ALA A 221 16.74 23.20 14.02
CA ALA A 221 16.47 24.35 14.87
C ALA A 221 16.29 23.84 16.30
#